data_AF-A0A1A2JFC6-F1
#
_entry.id   AF-A0A1A2JFC6-F1
#
_cell.length_a   1.000
_cell.length_b   1.000
_cell.length_c   1.000
_cell.angle_alpha   90.00
_cell.angle_beta   90.00
_cell.angle_gamma   90.00
#
_symmetry.space_group_name_H-M   'P 1'
#
loop_
_entity.id
_entity.type
_entity.pdbx_description
1 polymer ?
#
loop_
_entity_poly.entity_id
_entity_poly.type
_entity_poly.pdbx_seq_one_letter_code
_entity_poly.pdbx_strand_id
1 'polypeptide(L)'
;MAVSQEEIIAGIAEIIEEVTGIEPSEVTPEKSFVDDLDIDSLSMVEIAVQTEDKYGVKIPDEDLAGLRTVGDVVSYIQKLEEENPEAAEALRAKLETENPEAVANVKARMEADQ
;
A
#
# COMPACT_ATOMS: atom_id res chain seq x y z
N MET A 1 2.70 10.57 -17.73
CA MET A 1 1.94 11.61 -17.01
C MET A 1 1.75 11.03 -15.62
N ALA A 2 2.23 11.70 -14.57
CA ALA A 2 2.06 11.17 -13.22
C ALA A 2 0.56 11.20 -12.89
N VAL A 3 0.00 10.04 -12.53
CA VAL A 3 -1.40 9.95 -12.11
C VAL A 3 -1.49 10.61 -10.73
N SER A 4 -2.40 11.57 -10.57
CA SER A 4 -2.51 12.32 -9.32
C SER A 4 -3.14 11.46 -8.23
N GLN A 5 -2.83 11.75 -6.96
CA GLN A 5 -3.41 11.04 -5.81
C GLN A 5 -4.95 10.98 -5.89
N GLU A 6 -5.59 12.08 -6.29
CA GLU A 6 -7.04 12.19 -6.46
C GLU A 6 -7.58 11.26 -7.55
N GLU A 7 -6.85 11.08 -8.65
CA GLU A 7 -7.24 10.16 -9.73
C GLU A 7 -7.11 8.69 -9.30
N ILE A 8 -6.08 8.37 -8.52
CA ILE A 8 -5.90 7.03 -7.95
C ILE A 8 -7.00 6.76 -6.92
N ILE A 9 -7.32 7.72 -6.04
CA ILE A 9 -8.44 7.60 -5.09
C ILE A 9 -9.74 7.35 -5.85
N ALA A 10 -10.05 8.17 -6.85
CA ALA A 10 -11.26 8.00 -7.65
C ALA A 10 -11.31 6.62 -8.32
N GLY A 11 -10.20 6.17 -8.91
CA GLY A 11 -10.14 4.89 -9.59
C GLY A 11 -10.24 3.68 -8.66
N ILE A 12 -9.69 3.76 -7.44
CA ILE A 12 -9.87 2.73 -6.39
C ILE A 12 -11.29 2.79 -5.83
N ALA A 13 -11.84 3.98 -5.63
CA ALA A 13 -13.18 4.17 -5.10
C ALA A 13 -14.25 3.56 -6.02
N GLU A 14 -14.08 3.70 -7.35
CA GLU A 14 -14.91 2.99 -8.34
C GLU A 14 -14.81 1.46 -8.16
N ILE A 15 -13.59 0.92 -8.01
CA ILE A 15 -13.40 -0.53 -7.83
C ILE A 15 -14.06 -1.01 -6.53
N ILE A 16 -13.91 -0.24 -5.44
CA ILE A 16 -14.55 -0.53 -4.17
C ILE A 16 -16.08 -0.55 -4.35
N GLU A 17 -16.66 0.42 -5.04
CA GLU A 17 -18.10 0.45 -5.33
C GLU A 17 -18.54 -0.81 -6.10
N GLU A 18 -17.79 -1.21 -7.13
CA GLU A 18 -18.14 -2.40 -7.93
C GLU A 18 -18.05 -3.71 -7.13
N VAL A 19 -17.10 -3.83 -6.20
CA VAL A 19 -16.88 -5.05 -5.40
C VAL A 19 -17.79 -5.10 -4.17
N THR A 20 -17.96 -3.96 -3.49
CA THR A 20 -18.58 -3.88 -2.16
C THR A 20 -19.91 -3.14 -2.15
N GLY A 21 -20.18 -2.32 -3.16
CA GLY A 21 -21.35 -1.44 -3.22
C GLY A 21 -21.23 -0.15 -2.42
N ILE A 22 -20.04 0.16 -1.87
CA ILE A 22 -19.80 1.40 -1.10
C ILE A 22 -19.60 2.57 -2.07
N GLU A 23 -20.28 3.69 -1.80
CA GLU A 23 -20.19 4.85 -2.68
C GLU A 23 -18.77 5.45 -2.70
N PRO A 24 -18.28 5.90 -3.86
CA PRO A 24 -16.95 6.50 -3.96
C PRO A 24 -16.81 7.80 -3.15
N SER A 25 -17.94 8.42 -2.77
CA SER A 25 -17.96 9.58 -1.88
C SER A 25 -17.64 9.23 -0.41
N GLU A 26 -17.81 7.98 0.01
CA GLU A 26 -17.45 7.50 1.35
C GLU A 26 -15.98 7.08 1.45
N VAL A 27 -15.36 6.81 0.30
CA VAL A 27 -13.96 6.40 0.20
C VAL A 27 -13.05 7.62 0.33
N THR A 28 -12.61 7.90 1.57
CA THR A 28 -11.62 8.96 1.84
C THR A 28 -10.26 8.37 2.18
N PRO A 29 -9.14 9.08 1.91
CA PRO A 29 -7.79 8.58 2.21
C PRO A 29 -7.56 8.30 3.71
N GLU A 30 -8.42 8.83 4.57
CA GLU A 30 -8.35 8.70 6.03
C GLU A 30 -9.08 7.44 6.54
N LYS A 31 -9.97 6.86 5.72
CA LYS A 31 -10.75 5.68 6.10
C LYS A 31 -9.93 4.41 6.03
N SER A 32 -10.19 3.51 6.97
CA SER A 32 -9.69 2.14 6.92
C SER A 32 -10.64 1.24 6.12
N PHE A 33 -10.08 0.40 5.25
CA PHE A 33 -10.87 -0.59 4.51
C PHE A 33 -11.66 -1.50 5.44
N VAL A 34 -11.02 -2.05 6.47
CA VAL A 34 -11.65 -3.02 7.36
C VAL A 34 -12.44 -2.35 8.49
N ASP A 35 -11.88 -1.32 9.13
CA ASP A 35 -12.46 -0.75 10.36
C ASP A 35 -13.58 0.27 10.09
N ASP A 36 -13.51 0.99 8.96
CA ASP A 36 -14.40 2.12 8.68
C ASP A 36 -15.35 1.82 7.51
N LEU A 37 -14.83 1.22 6.44
CA LEU A 37 -15.60 0.81 5.28
C LEU A 37 -16.20 -0.60 5.42
N ASP A 38 -15.90 -1.33 6.52
CA ASP A 38 -16.38 -2.70 6.79
C ASP A 38 -16.12 -3.67 5.62
N ILE A 39 -14.99 -3.49 4.92
CA ILE A 39 -14.60 -4.31 3.78
C ILE A 39 -13.99 -5.61 4.28
N ASP A 40 -14.54 -6.72 3.81
CA ASP A 40 -14.03 -8.04 4.15
C ASP A 40 -12.67 -8.31 3.48
N SER A 41 -11.86 -9.13 4.14
CA SER A 41 -10.59 -9.64 3.62
C SER A 41 -10.68 -10.21 2.19
N LEU A 42 -11.79 -10.88 1.84
CA LEU A 42 -12.01 -11.39 0.48
C LEU A 42 -12.21 -10.25 -0.53
N SER A 43 -12.98 -9.23 -0.17
CA SER A 43 -13.20 -8.07 -1.00
C SER A 43 -11.92 -7.26 -1.18
N MET A 44 -11.07 -7.15 -0.16
CA MET A 44 -9.75 -6.50 -0.28
C MET A 44 -8.87 -7.17 -1.33
N VAL A 45 -8.86 -8.50 -1.39
CA VAL A 45 -8.10 -9.25 -2.41
C VAL A 45 -8.63 -8.94 -3.81
N GLU A 46 -9.96 -8.90 -3.98
CA GLU A 46 -10.56 -8.59 -5.28
C GLU A 46 -10.31 -7.15 -5.74
N ILE A 47 -10.40 -6.18 -4.81
CA ILE A 47 -10.06 -4.77 -5.06
C ILE A 47 -8.59 -4.65 -5.49
N ALA A 48 -7.68 -5.33 -4.79
CA ALA A 48 -6.26 -5.32 -5.14
C ALA A 48 -6.02 -5.89 -6.54
N VAL A 49 -6.60 -7.05 -6.87
CA VAL A 49 -6.44 -7.68 -8.20
C VAL A 49 -6.96 -6.76 -9.32
N GLN A 50 -8.12 -6.12 -9.13
CA GLN A 50 -8.64 -5.17 -10.12
C GLN A 50 -7.78 -3.92 -10.25
N THR A 51 -7.22 -3.45 -9.13
CA THR A 51 -6.32 -2.30 -9.10
C THR A 51 -5.00 -2.64 -9.81
N GLU A 52 -4.42 -3.82 -9.53
CA GLU A 52 -3.24 -4.34 -10.22
C GLU A 52 -3.44 -4.42 -11.73
N ASP A 53 -4.60 -4.90 -12.19
CA ASP A 53 -4.92 -4.98 -13.63
C ASP A 53 -5.12 -3.59 -14.26
N LYS A 54 -5.82 -2.68 -13.56
CA LYS A 54 -6.10 -1.31 -14.03
C LYS A 54 -4.85 -0.45 -14.18
N TYR A 55 -3.93 -0.52 -13.21
CA TYR A 55 -2.70 0.28 -13.17
C TYR A 55 -1.47 -0.50 -13.66
N GLY A 56 -1.59 -1.80 -13.94
CA GLY A 56 -0.45 -2.63 -14.35
C GLY A 56 0.62 -2.81 -13.26
N VAL A 57 0.21 -2.70 -11.99
CA VAL A 57 1.09 -2.81 -10.82
C VAL A 57 0.97 -4.19 -10.17
N LYS A 58 1.86 -4.51 -9.23
CA LYS A 58 1.76 -5.71 -8.38
C LYS A 58 1.85 -5.34 -6.91
N ILE A 59 0.86 -5.78 -6.14
CA ILE A 59 0.73 -5.58 -4.70
C ILE A 59 0.85 -6.96 -4.04
N PRO A 60 1.99 -7.28 -3.41
CA PRO A 60 2.14 -8.50 -2.61
C PRO A 60 1.09 -8.57 -1.49
N ASP A 61 0.61 -9.77 -1.17
CA ASP A 61 -0.27 -9.99 -0.01
C ASP A 61 0.33 -9.45 1.30
N GLU A 62 1.65 -9.48 1.42
CA GLU A 62 2.40 -8.97 2.57
C GLU A 62 2.25 -7.45 2.74
N ASP A 63 2.27 -6.70 1.63
CA ASP A 63 1.96 -5.27 1.61
C ASP A 63 0.50 -5.02 1.90
N LEU A 64 -0.38 -5.75 1.21
CA LEU A 64 -1.82 -5.59 1.31
C LEU A 64 -2.28 -5.70 2.77
N ALA A 65 -1.71 -6.64 3.54
CA ALA A 65 -1.98 -6.78 4.97
C ALA A 65 -1.49 -5.57 5.82
N GLY A 66 -0.46 -4.87 5.37
CA GLY A 66 0.03 -3.62 5.98
C GLY A 66 -0.74 -2.37 5.56
N LEU A 67 -1.38 -2.41 4.38
CA LEU A 67 -2.15 -1.30 3.82
C LEU A 67 -3.56 -1.26 4.42
N ARG A 68 -3.69 -0.60 5.57
CA ARG A 68 -4.96 -0.52 6.32
C ARG A 68 -5.90 0.58 5.85
N THR A 69 -5.35 1.67 5.31
CA THR A 69 -6.13 2.85 4.90
C THR A 69 -6.08 3.08 3.40
N VAL A 70 -7.10 3.75 2.87
CA VAL A 70 -7.16 4.13 1.45
C VAL A 70 -5.94 4.98 1.08
N GLY A 71 -5.52 5.90 1.95
CA GLY A 71 -4.36 6.75 1.73
C GLY A 71 -3.05 5.98 1.60
N ASP A 72 -2.88 4.88 2.36
CA ASP A 72 -1.71 4.02 2.26
C ASP A 72 -1.66 3.32 0.89
N VAL A 73 -2.77 2.71 0.47
CA VAL A 73 -2.88 2.01 -0.83
C VAL A 73 -2.61 2.97 -1.99
N VAL A 74 -3.22 4.15 -1.95
CA VAL A 74 -3.05 5.18 -2.97
C VAL A 74 -1.59 5.62 -3.05
N SER A 75 -0.97 5.90 -1.92
CA SER A 75 0.44 6.32 -1.87
C SER A 75 1.38 5.20 -2.32
N TYR A 76 0.99 3.95 -2.12
CA TYR A 76 1.72 2.79 -2.59
C TYR A 76 1.66 2.68 -4.12
N ILE A 77 0.46 2.73 -4.70
CA ILE A 77 0.25 2.66 -6.15
C ILE A 77 0.91 3.84 -6.86
N GLN A 78 0.80 5.05 -6.30
CA GLN A 78 1.43 6.23 -6.89
C GLN A 78 2.95 6.06 -7.03
N LYS A 79 3.60 5.42 -6.05
CA LYS A 79 5.04 5.12 -6.14
C LYS A 79 5.35 4.05 -7.19
N LEU A 80 4.51 3.02 -7.29
CA LEU A 80 4.68 1.96 -8.28
C LEU A 80 4.50 2.49 -9.72
N GLU A 81 3.53 3.38 -9.92
CA GLU A 81 3.25 4.04 -11.21
C GLU A 81 4.36 5.04 -11.61
N GLU A 82 4.95 5.76 -10.64
CA GLU A 82 6.00 6.73 -10.90
C GLU A 82 7.35 6.05 -11.24
N GLU A 83 7.56 4.80 -10.81
CA GLU A 83 8.83 4.07 -10.92
C GLU A 83 8.65 2.61 -11.37
N ASN A 84 8.51 2.34 -12.67
CA ASN A 84 8.59 0.96 -13.18
C ASN A 84 9.86 0.77 -14.04
N PRO A 85 10.89 0.03 -13.56
CA PRO A 85 10.88 -1.43 -13.69
C PRO A 85 11.54 -2.24 -12.54
N GLU A 86 11.53 -1.78 -11.27
CA GLU A 86 12.23 -2.49 -10.18
C GLU A 86 11.63 -2.28 -8.76
N ALA A 87 10.40 -1.79 -8.62
CA ALA A 87 9.84 -1.34 -7.32
C ALA A 87 9.55 -2.47 -6.29
N ALA A 88 9.79 -3.74 -6.63
CA ALA A 88 9.70 -4.86 -5.70
C ALA A 88 10.84 -4.92 -4.66
N GLU A 89 11.95 -4.19 -4.84
CA GLU A 89 13.09 -4.28 -3.90
C GLU A 89 13.03 -3.25 -2.75
N ALA A 90 12.27 -2.16 -2.87
CA ALA A 90 12.27 -1.06 -1.90
C ALA A 90 11.36 -1.27 -0.67
N LEU A 91 10.32 -2.10 -0.77
CA LEU A 91 9.52 -2.45 0.42
C LEU A 91 10.34 -3.25 1.43
N ARG A 92 11.24 -4.11 0.96
CA ARG A 92 12.16 -4.86 1.81
C ARG A 92 13.00 -3.97 2.74
N ALA A 93 13.24 -2.71 2.38
CA ALA A 93 14.02 -1.79 3.20
C ALA A 93 13.21 -1.07 4.30
N LYS A 94 11.87 -1.00 4.21
CA LYS A 94 11.07 -0.18 5.14
C LYS A 94 10.48 -0.95 6.32
N LEU A 95 10.26 -2.26 6.21
CA LEU A 95 9.96 -3.13 7.35
C LEU A 95 11.19 -3.36 8.27
N GLU A 96 12.40 -2.96 7.84
CA GLU A 96 13.59 -2.89 8.71
C GLU A 96 13.51 -1.74 9.76
N THR A 97 12.51 -0.87 9.68
CA THR A 97 12.38 0.33 10.54
C THR A 97 11.38 0.18 11.69
N GLU A 98 10.77 -0.99 11.90
CA GLU A 98 9.90 -1.25 13.08
C GLU A 98 10.69 -1.70 14.33
N ASN A 99 12.02 -1.74 14.29
CA ASN A 99 12.82 -1.97 15.49
C ASN A 99 14.14 -1.14 15.51
N PRO A 100 14.09 0.15 15.90
CA PRO A 100 15.28 1.02 15.93
C PRO A 100 16.39 0.54 16.89
N GLU A 101 16.12 -0.38 17.82
CA GLU A 101 17.11 -0.88 18.78
C GLU A 101 18.05 -1.99 18.25
N ALA A 102 17.62 -2.80 17.28
CA ALA A 102 18.45 -3.92 16.81
C ALA A 102 19.66 -3.48 15.96
N VAL A 103 19.48 -2.43 15.15
CA VAL A 103 20.49 -1.96 14.19
C VAL A 103 21.64 -1.23 14.89
N ALA A 104 21.35 -0.48 15.96
CA ALA A 104 22.35 0.28 16.71
C ALA A 104 23.33 -0.63 17.47
N ASN A 105 22.86 -1.75 18.02
CA ASN A 105 23.67 -2.65 18.84
C ASN A 105 24.65 -3.54 18.04
N VAL A 106 24.38 -3.78 16.75
CA VAL A 106 25.26 -4.54 15.86
C VAL A 106 26.41 -3.66 15.37
N LYS A 107 26.13 -2.41 15.00
CA LYS A 107 27.14 -1.48 14.48
C LYS A 107 28.18 -1.08 15.53
N ALA A 108 27.73 -0.84 16.77
CA ALA A 108 28.62 -0.43 17.85
C ALA A 108 29.64 -1.51 18.28
N ARG A 109 29.40 -2.79 18.00
CA ARG A 109 30.28 -3.89 18.45
C ARG A 109 31.39 -4.26 17.46
N MET A 110 31.30 -3.80 16.21
CA MET A 110 32.32 -4.05 15.19
C MET A 110 33.40 -2.96 15.14
N GLU A 111 33.12 -1.75 15.61
CA GLU A 111 34.08 -0.62 15.61
C GLU A 111 35.03 -0.62 16.82
N ALA A 112 34.89 -1.56 17.76
CA ALA A 112 35.70 -1.61 18.98
C ALA A 112 36.90 -2.59 18.92
N ASP A 113 37.04 -3.39 17.86
CA ASP A 113 38.05 -4.48 17.76
C ASP A 113 38.98 -4.35 16.52
N GLN A 114 39.07 -3.17 15.89
CA GLN A 114 40.05 -2.92 14.82
C GLN A 114 40.77 -1.57 14.99
#